data_AF-A0A2G4SRT6-F1
#
_entry.id   AF-A0A2G4SRT6-F1
#
_cell.length_a   1.000
_cell.length_b   1.000
_cell.length_c   1.000
_cell.angle_alpha   90.00
_cell.angle_beta   90.00
_cell.angle_gamma   90.00
#
_symmetry.space_group_name_H-M   'P 1'
#
loop_
_entity.id
_entity.type
_entity.pdbx_description
1 polymer ?
#
loop_
_entity_poly.entity_id
_entity_poly.type
_entity_poly.pdbx_seq_one_letter_code
_entity_poly.pdbx_strand_id
1 'polypeptide(L)'
;MSNELSSSHSSPEQKALIKPEQYTDLKADINIGNYDRALQTFVSLQSNDYRNPAFQAFAAEVAENLDPQKETDLSKFFASLPFVLQSNIIDFAKEHFQGNGDYIKIFNILFQYIKSYPLHAYKYLIEAINTLILSAQKMEGEEKQRLIKTLVTELFPRLCDYKLLLVRRDIVPSVRNTNEPLICLPYNLFEQFLLLGQRFYIKQHKWKEATQFTCSMLAACGYKGLDDENYTSHHDLRLQYLKEHRNTVRVDREEFGVDALSVEDFVVLVTVMCEYMAASCQFVQFGYDYYRAVCGMNGENTDDEKSCLIPICIFQPNNNNKPGTGNDKTTIDFSEDTQMTARRKRPRLDYAEDNEEEKIEQERNQGLDSYCVKGVDDTLHILSQAGDCLRHIVELWQWASDRISENELVDHFGNWEQGK
;
A
#
# COMPACT_ATOMS: atom_id res chain seq x y z
N MET A 1 16.55 -77.83 -30.79
CA MET A 1 15.32 -78.58 -30.45
C MET A 1 15.03 -78.24 -28.99
N SER A 2 14.23 -77.18 -28.76
CA SER A 2 12.78 -77.27 -28.44
C SER A 2 12.59 -77.60 -26.95
N ASN A 3 11.87 -76.87 -26.09
CA ASN A 3 10.93 -75.77 -26.26
C ASN A 3 10.93 -74.92 -24.97
N GLU A 4 10.80 -73.61 -25.15
CA GLU A 4 10.31 -72.66 -24.17
C GLU A 4 8.78 -72.82 -24.02
N LEU A 5 8.27 -72.65 -22.81
CA LEU A 5 6.86 -72.33 -22.57
C LEU A 5 6.71 -71.42 -21.34
N SER A 6 6.47 -70.15 -21.66
CA SER A 6 5.49 -69.24 -21.06
C SER A 6 5.50 -69.02 -19.54
N SER A 7 6.08 -67.90 -19.12
CA SER A 7 5.52 -67.10 -18.03
C SER A 7 5.08 -65.74 -18.55
N SER A 8 3.77 -65.58 -18.70
CA SER A 8 3.10 -64.31 -18.92
C SER A 8 3.24 -63.42 -17.68
N HIS A 9 4.06 -62.38 -17.77
CA HIS A 9 3.86 -61.17 -16.98
C HIS A 9 3.93 -59.95 -17.90
N SER A 10 2.79 -59.29 -17.96
CA SER A 10 2.50 -58.01 -18.58
C SER A 10 3.65 -57.01 -18.46
N SER A 11 4.15 -56.58 -19.61
CA SER A 11 5.11 -55.49 -19.76
C SER A 11 4.51 -54.17 -19.23
N PRO A 12 5.30 -53.30 -18.58
CA PRO A 12 4.84 -52.01 -18.08
C PRO A 12 4.64 -51.02 -19.24
N GLU A 13 3.52 -50.30 -19.20
CA GLU A 13 3.29 -48.98 -19.82
C GLU A 13 4.07 -48.68 -21.12
N GLN A 14 3.42 -48.95 -22.25
CA GLN A 14 3.73 -48.25 -23.49
C GLN A 14 3.53 -46.74 -23.27
N LYS A 15 4.59 -46.02 -22.88
CA LYS A 15 4.68 -44.58 -23.10
C LYS A 15 4.46 -44.35 -24.60
N ALA A 16 3.30 -43.83 -24.97
CA ALA A 16 3.02 -43.44 -26.34
C ALA A 16 4.14 -42.50 -26.80
N LEU A 17 4.90 -42.94 -27.81
CA LEU A 17 5.95 -42.12 -28.41
C LEU A 17 5.26 -40.96 -29.13
N ILE A 18 5.22 -39.80 -28.48
CA ILE A 18 4.57 -38.59 -29.00
C ILE A 18 5.36 -38.08 -30.20
N LYS A 19 4.65 -37.86 -31.31
CA LYS A 19 5.22 -37.34 -32.56
C LYS A 19 5.17 -35.81 -32.55
N PRO A 20 6.18 -35.11 -33.08
CA PRO A 20 6.18 -33.65 -33.22
C PRO A 20 4.95 -33.11 -34.00
N GLU A 21 4.34 -33.96 -34.84
CA GLU A 21 3.09 -33.71 -35.57
C GLU A 21 1.92 -33.29 -34.65
N GLN A 22 1.84 -33.82 -33.42
CA GLN A 22 0.72 -33.54 -32.51
C GLN A 22 0.66 -32.07 -32.04
N TYR A 23 1.82 -31.40 -31.97
CA TYR A 23 1.87 -29.97 -31.64
C TYR A 23 1.46 -29.09 -32.82
N THR A 24 1.80 -29.52 -34.04
CA THR A 24 1.36 -28.85 -35.28
C THR A 24 -0.15 -29.00 -35.46
N ASP A 25 -0.69 -30.18 -35.18
CA ASP A 25 -2.13 -30.45 -35.22
C ASP A 25 -2.89 -29.62 -34.19
N LEU A 26 -2.37 -29.52 -32.96
CA LEU A 26 -2.97 -28.67 -31.91
C LEU A 26 -3.05 -27.20 -32.35
N LYS A 27 -1.95 -26.63 -32.88
CA LYS A 27 -1.94 -25.25 -33.39
C LYS A 27 -2.88 -25.06 -34.57
N ALA A 28 -2.96 -26.03 -35.47
CA ALA A 28 -3.87 -25.98 -36.62
C ALA A 28 -5.34 -25.99 -36.17
N ASP A 29 -5.70 -26.87 -35.22
CA ASP A 29 -7.06 -26.94 -34.68
C ASP A 29 -7.45 -25.62 -33.95
N ILE A 30 -6.51 -24.99 -33.23
CA ILE A 30 -6.72 -23.67 -32.59
C ILE A 30 -6.98 -22.59 -33.64
N ASN A 31 -6.15 -22.50 -34.69
CA ASN A 31 -6.27 -21.48 -35.73
C ASN A 31 -7.56 -21.58 -36.55
N ILE A 32 -8.13 -22.79 -36.66
CA ILE A 32 -9.40 -23.03 -37.37
C ILE A 32 -10.60 -22.87 -36.42
N GLY A 33 -10.36 -22.64 -35.12
CA GLY A 33 -11.40 -22.43 -34.10
C GLY A 33 -12.05 -23.73 -33.61
N ASN A 34 -11.44 -24.90 -33.84
CA ASN A 34 -11.94 -26.18 -33.38
C ASN A 34 -11.48 -26.48 -31.94
N TYR A 35 -12.02 -25.73 -30.97
CA TYR A 35 -11.56 -25.78 -29.59
C TYR A 35 -11.82 -27.11 -28.87
N ASP A 36 -12.86 -27.86 -29.25
CA ASP A 36 -13.14 -29.17 -28.67
C ASP A 36 -12.04 -30.19 -29.00
N ARG A 37 -11.60 -30.20 -30.26
CA ARG A 37 -10.50 -31.08 -30.70
C ARG A 37 -9.15 -30.60 -30.16
N ALA A 38 -8.91 -29.30 -30.16
CA ALA A 38 -7.72 -28.71 -29.54
C ALA A 38 -7.62 -29.06 -28.04
N LEU A 39 -8.73 -28.99 -27.31
CA LEU A 39 -8.82 -29.37 -25.90
C LEU A 39 -8.47 -30.85 -25.69
N GLN A 40 -9.03 -31.76 -26.49
CA GLN A 40 -8.73 -33.19 -26.39
C GLN A 40 -7.24 -33.47 -26.64
N THR A 41 -6.67 -32.86 -27.67
CA THR A 41 -5.24 -32.97 -27.98
C THR A 41 -4.37 -32.41 -26.86
N PHE A 42 -4.74 -31.25 -26.30
CA PHE A 42 -4.04 -30.63 -25.18
C PHE A 42 -4.04 -31.52 -23.93
N VAL A 43 -5.18 -32.09 -23.53
CA VAL A 43 -5.29 -32.98 -22.38
C VAL A 43 -4.45 -34.25 -22.57
N SER A 44 -4.44 -34.81 -23.78
CA SER A 44 -3.62 -35.96 -24.14
C SER A 44 -2.12 -35.65 -24.02
N LEU A 45 -1.67 -34.49 -24.52
CA LEU A 45 -0.28 -34.05 -24.43
C LEU A 45 0.12 -33.77 -22.98
N GLN A 46 -0.73 -33.09 -22.21
CA GLN A 46 -0.49 -32.84 -20.80
C GLN A 46 -0.31 -34.15 -20.01
N SER A 47 -1.15 -35.15 -20.24
CA SER A 47 -1.12 -36.41 -19.47
C SER A 47 0.14 -37.24 -19.74
N ASN A 48 0.69 -37.13 -20.95
CA ASN A 48 1.77 -37.99 -21.41
C ASN A 48 3.15 -37.29 -21.47
N ASP A 49 3.20 -35.95 -21.56
CA ASP A 49 4.40 -35.21 -21.96
C ASP A 49 4.57 -33.86 -21.27
N TYR A 50 3.93 -33.61 -20.13
CA TYR A 50 3.98 -32.28 -19.49
C TYR A 50 5.40 -31.76 -19.16
N ARG A 51 6.39 -32.67 -19.02
CA ARG A 51 7.80 -32.31 -18.78
C ARG A 51 8.60 -32.04 -20.05
N ASN A 52 8.00 -32.19 -21.23
CA ASN A 52 8.68 -31.94 -22.49
C ASN A 52 8.89 -30.43 -22.69
N PRO A 53 10.12 -29.98 -23.00
CA PRO A 53 10.40 -28.59 -23.30
C PRO A 53 9.52 -27.98 -24.39
N ALA A 54 9.11 -28.77 -25.40
CA ALA A 54 8.22 -28.32 -26.46
C ALA A 54 6.79 -28.04 -25.96
N PHE A 55 6.28 -28.87 -25.05
CA PHE A 55 4.99 -28.64 -24.40
C PHE A 55 5.01 -27.43 -23.48
N GLN A 56 6.07 -27.29 -22.68
CA GLN A 56 6.28 -26.12 -21.83
C GLN A 56 6.43 -24.83 -22.64
N ALA A 57 7.13 -24.87 -23.79
CA ALA A 57 7.24 -23.73 -24.70
C ALA A 57 5.89 -23.37 -25.34
N PHE A 58 5.07 -24.36 -25.70
CA PHE A 58 3.70 -24.12 -26.17
C PHE A 58 2.83 -23.48 -25.07
N ALA A 59 2.90 -23.99 -23.84
CA ALA A 59 2.17 -23.41 -22.71
C ALA A 59 2.62 -21.96 -22.44
N ALA A 60 3.92 -21.67 -22.54
CA ALA A 60 4.47 -20.32 -22.46
C ALA A 60 3.93 -19.40 -23.57
N GLU A 61 3.87 -19.87 -24.82
CA GLU A 61 3.31 -19.12 -25.96
C GLU A 61 1.83 -18.78 -25.76
N VAL A 62 1.03 -19.73 -25.24
CA VAL A 62 -0.36 -19.47 -24.87
C VAL A 62 -0.43 -18.44 -23.72
N ALA A 63 0.43 -18.58 -22.71
CA ALA A 63 0.48 -17.68 -21.56
C ALA A 63 0.94 -16.24 -21.88
N GLU A 64 1.71 -16.04 -22.95
CA GLU A 64 2.06 -14.70 -23.45
C GLU A 64 0.89 -14.02 -24.21
N ASN A 65 -0.13 -14.79 -24.59
CA ASN A 65 -1.28 -14.37 -25.38
C ASN A 65 -2.61 -14.44 -24.60
N LEU A 66 -2.58 -14.33 -23.27
CA LEU A 66 -3.77 -14.48 -22.42
C LEU A 66 -4.81 -13.37 -22.54
N ASP A 67 -4.38 -12.19 -23.02
CA ASP A 67 -5.19 -10.98 -23.05
C ASP A 67 -6.43 -11.16 -23.96
N PRO A 68 -7.65 -11.19 -23.39
CA PRO A 68 -8.87 -11.38 -24.17
C PRO A 68 -9.08 -10.25 -25.18
N GLN A 69 -8.59 -9.03 -24.90
CA GLN A 69 -8.78 -7.86 -25.77
C GLN A 69 -7.97 -7.95 -27.07
N LYS A 70 -6.92 -8.78 -27.11
CA LYS A 70 -6.14 -9.01 -28.33
C LYS A 70 -6.87 -9.92 -29.33
N GLU A 71 -7.91 -10.64 -28.89
CA GLU A 71 -8.74 -11.54 -29.71
C GLU A 71 -7.97 -12.54 -30.60
N THR A 72 -6.77 -12.94 -30.19
CA THR A 72 -5.96 -13.94 -30.90
C THR A 72 -6.58 -15.32 -30.77
N ASP A 73 -6.26 -16.23 -31.68
CA ASP A 73 -6.78 -17.61 -31.64
C ASP A 73 -6.35 -18.33 -30.35
N LEU A 74 -5.14 -18.02 -29.85
CA LEU A 74 -4.62 -18.52 -28.57
C LEU A 74 -5.36 -17.93 -27.37
N SER A 75 -5.73 -16.65 -27.38
CA SER A 75 -6.48 -16.03 -26.27
C SER A 75 -7.89 -16.59 -26.19
N LYS A 76 -8.54 -16.80 -27.34
CA LYS A 76 -9.86 -17.44 -27.44
C LYS A 76 -9.82 -18.91 -27.02
N PHE A 77 -8.79 -19.65 -27.44
CA PHE A 77 -8.57 -21.02 -26.98
C PHE A 77 -8.40 -21.04 -25.46
N PHE A 78 -7.54 -20.21 -24.88
CA PHE A 78 -7.33 -20.16 -23.43
C PHE A 78 -8.63 -19.84 -22.67
N ALA A 79 -9.40 -18.86 -23.14
CA ALA A 79 -10.68 -18.49 -22.55
C ALA A 79 -11.72 -19.63 -22.60
N SER A 80 -11.64 -20.52 -23.60
CA SER A 80 -12.53 -21.69 -23.71
C SER A 80 -12.19 -22.83 -22.73
N LEU A 81 -11.01 -22.81 -22.12
CA LEU A 81 -10.56 -23.89 -21.24
C LEU A 81 -11.23 -23.84 -19.86
N PRO A 82 -11.51 -25.01 -19.25
CA PRO A 82 -11.83 -25.10 -17.82
C PRO A 82 -10.72 -24.49 -16.96
N PHE A 83 -11.10 -23.89 -15.82
CA PHE A 83 -10.17 -23.23 -14.90
C PHE A 83 -8.95 -24.07 -14.50
N VAL A 84 -9.15 -25.37 -14.26
CA VAL A 84 -8.05 -26.29 -13.90
C VAL A 84 -6.99 -26.35 -14.99
N LEU A 85 -7.40 -26.37 -16.27
CA LEU A 85 -6.47 -26.41 -17.40
C LEU A 85 -5.83 -25.06 -17.64
N GLN A 86 -6.56 -23.96 -17.46
CA GLN A 86 -5.98 -22.61 -17.46
C GLN A 86 -4.86 -22.50 -16.42
N SER A 87 -5.12 -22.95 -15.19
CA SER A 87 -4.12 -23.00 -14.12
C SER A 87 -2.88 -23.80 -14.53
N ASN A 88 -3.07 -25.00 -15.09
CA ASN A 88 -1.96 -25.84 -15.53
C ASN A 88 -1.08 -25.12 -16.58
N ILE A 89 -1.69 -24.42 -17.55
CA ILE A 89 -0.94 -23.63 -18.54
C ILE A 89 -0.08 -22.56 -17.86
N ILE A 90 -0.63 -21.84 -16.88
CA ILE A 90 0.12 -20.85 -16.10
C ILE A 90 1.28 -21.51 -15.36
N ASP A 91 1.05 -22.64 -14.70
CA ASP A 91 2.07 -23.35 -13.94
C ASP A 91 3.20 -23.88 -14.84
N PHE A 92 2.89 -24.46 -16.00
CA PHE A 92 3.89 -24.90 -16.98
C PHE A 92 4.67 -23.75 -17.60
N ALA A 93 4.01 -22.64 -17.93
CA ALA A 93 4.67 -21.45 -18.46
C ALA A 93 5.66 -20.88 -17.42
N LYS A 94 5.28 -20.87 -16.15
CA LYS A 94 6.18 -20.45 -15.06
C LYS A 94 7.40 -21.34 -14.96
N GLU A 95 7.24 -22.66 -14.93
CA GLU A 95 8.37 -23.60 -14.89
C GLU A 95 9.34 -23.36 -16.04
N HIS A 96 8.80 -23.11 -17.25
CA HIS A 96 9.60 -22.78 -18.43
C HIS A 96 10.47 -21.53 -18.23
N PHE A 97 9.88 -20.42 -17.79
CA PHE A 97 10.61 -19.17 -17.59
C PHE A 97 11.50 -19.17 -16.35
N GLN A 98 11.16 -19.95 -15.31
CA GLN A 98 12.03 -20.15 -14.16
C GLN A 98 13.33 -20.83 -14.56
N GLY A 99 13.26 -21.86 -15.43
CA GLY A 99 14.45 -22.52 -15.98
C GLY A 99 15.37 -21.57 -16.75
N ASN A 100 14.81 -20.51 -17.34
CA ASN A 100 15.55 -19.50 -18.11
C ASN A 100 15.95 -18.25 -17.29
N GLY A 101 15.50 -18.13 -16.03
CA GLY A 101 15.77 -16.97 -15.17
C GLY A 101 14.96 -15.71 -15.48
N ASP A 102 13.90 -15.81 -16.29
CA ASP A 102 13.10 -14.69 -16.80
C ASP A 102 11.96 -14.28 -15.81
N TYR A 103 12.31 -13.82 -14.61
CA TYR A 103 11.33 -13.47 -13.56
C TYR A 103 10.32 -12.36 -13.96
N ILE A 104 10.72 -11.43 -14.82
CA ILE A 104 9.81 -10.39 -15.32
C ILE A 104 8.73 -10.98 -16.23
N LYS A 105 9.05 -11.98 -17.05
CA LYS A 105 8.05 -12.65 -17.89
C LYS A 105 7.06 -13.45 -17.04
N ILE A 106 7.56 -14.14 -16.03
CA ILE A 106 6.71 -14.82 -15.03
C ILE A 106 5.74 -13.81 -14.41
N PHE A 107 6.25 -12.67 -13.94
CA PHE A 107 5.42 -11.62 -13.39
C PHE A 107 4.35 -11.14 -14.39
N ASN A 108 4.74 -10.83 -15.64
CA ASN A 108 3.81 -10.34 -16.65
C ASN A 108 2.69 -11.34 -16.94
N ILE A 109 3.00 -12.63 -17.03
CA ILE A 109 2.01 -13.70 -17.22
C ILE A 109 1.05 -13.77 -16.04
N LEU A 110 1.58 -13.82 -14.82
CA LEU A 110 0.78 -13.86 -13.61
C LEU A 110 -0.12 -12.63 -13.50
N PHE A 111 0.44 -11.44 -13.74
CA PHE A 111 -0.29 -10.18 -13.68
C PHE A 111 -1.41 -10.11 -14.71
N GLN A 112 -1.16 -10.54 -15.95
CA GLN A 112 -2.20 -10.58 -16.99
C GLN A 112 -3.30 -11.57 -16.66
N TYR A 113 -2.94 -12.75 -16.13
CA TYR A 113 -3.91 -13.74 -15.68
C TYR A 113 -4.79 -13.21 -14.53
N ILE A 114 -4.18 -12.60 -13.52
CA ILE A 114 -4.87 -11.95 -12.38
C ILE A 114 -5.83 -10.85 -12.87
N LYS A 115 -5.40 -10.06 -13.85
CA LYS A 115 -6.22 -8.97 -14.40
C LYS A 115 -7.42 -9.48 -15.20
N SER A 116 -7.22 -10.53 -16.01
CA SER A 116 -8.20 -10.98 -16.99
C SER A 116 -9.15 -12.07 -16.46
N TYR A 117 -8.72 -12.83 -15.44
CA TYR A 117 -9.45 -14.00 -14.91
C TYR A 117 -9.49 -14.00 -13.36
N PRO A 118 -10.15 -13.03 -12.71
CA PRO A 118 -10.00 -12.77 -11.28
C PRO A 118 -10.53 -13.88 -10.34
N LEU A 119 -11.58 -14.61 -10.76
CA LEU A 119 -12.35 -15.53 -9.89
C LEU A 119 -11.48 -16.57 -9.15
N HIS A 120 -10.36 -16.96 -9.74
CA HIS A 120 -9.47 -17.98 -9.20
C HIS A 120 -7.98 -17.61 -9.24
N ALA A 121 -7.66 -16.39 -9.67
CA ALA A 121 -6.28 -15.93 -9.78
C ALA A 121 -5.69 -15.50 -8.43
N TYR A 122 -6.49 -15.43 -7.36
CA TYR A 122 -6.04 -15.10 -6.01
C TYR A 122 -4.89 -15.99 -5.52
N LYS A 123 -4.85 -17.27 -5.95
CA LYS A 123 -3.76 -18.21 -5.60
C LYS A 123 -2.39 -17.80 -6.17
N TYR A 124 -2.38 -16.99 -7.23
CA TYR A 124 -1.17 -16.49 -7.85
C TYR A 124 -0.78 -15.09 -7.36
N LEU A 125 -1.62 -14.43 -6.57
CA LEU A 125 -1.42 -13.03 -6.21
C LEU A 125 -0.18 -12.82 -5.34
N ILE A 126 -0.01 -13.63 -4.30
CA ILE A 126 1.18 -13.56 -3.43
C ILE A 126 2.45 -13.88 -4.20
N GLU A 127 2.39 -14.86 -5.11
CA GLU A 127 3.52 -15.23 -5.94
C GLU A 127 3.89 -14.12 -6.92
N ALA A 128 2.90 -13.46 -7.54
CA ALA A 128 3.11 -12.31 -8.42
C ALA A 128 3.76 -11.15 -7.65
N ILE A 129 3.28 -10.86 -6.44
CA ILE A 129 3.85 -9.85 -5.54
C ILE A 129 5.32 -10.18 -5.22
N ASN A 130 5.61 -11.40 -4.76
CA ASN A 130 6.96 -11.83 -4.40
C ASN A 130 7.91 -11.78 -5.60
N THR A 131 7.46 -12.24 -6.77
CA THR A 131 8.24 -12.19 -8.01
C THR A 131 8.56 -10.75 -8.41
N LEU A 132 7.60 -9.84 -8.27
CA LEU A 132 7.79 -8.43 -8.56
C LEU A 132 8.75 -7.76 -7.57
N ILE A 133 8.64 -8.06 -6.27
CA ILE A 133 9.55 -7.56 -5.22
C ILE A 133 10.98 -8.04 -5.50
N LEU A 134 11.18 -9.33 -5.76
CA LEU A 134 12.50 -9.90 -6.07
C LEU A 134 13.09 -9.27 -7.34
N SER A 135 12.25 -8.99 -8.34
CA SER A 135 12.67 -8.31 -9.56
C SER A 135 13.07 -6.85 -9.29
N ALA A 136 12.26 -6.12 -8.50
CA ALA A 136 12.53 -4.74 -8.12
C ALA A 136 13.77 -4.57 -7.23
N GLN A 137 14.15 -5.59 -6.45
CA GLN A 137 15.38 -5.60 -5.67
C GLN A 137 16.64 -5.71 -6.54
N LYS A 138 16.54 -6.35 -7.71
CA LYS A 138 17.66 -6.54 -8.65
C LYS A 138 17.83 -5.38 -9.64
N MET A 139 16.83 -4.50 -9.73
CA MET A 139 16.81 -3.36 -10.66
C MET A 139 17.18 -2.06 -9.95
N GLU A 140 17.63 -1.08 -10.74
CA GLU A 140 17.97 0.27 -10.27
C GLU A 140 17.22 1.33 -11.09
N GLY A 141 17.17 2.57 -10.57
CA GLY A 141 16.60 3.70 -11.29
C GLY A 141 15.08 3.62 -11.55
N GLU A 142 14.68 4.04 -12.76
CA GLU A 142 13.27 4.19 -13.15
C GLU A 142 12.51 2.86 -13.23
N GLU A 143 13.16 1.78 -13.64
CA GLU A 143 12.53 0.47 -13.76
C GLU A 143 12.05 -0.04 -12.40
N LYS A 144 12.91 0.09 -11.37
CA LYS A 144 12.53 -0.22 -9.99
C LYS A 144 11.32 0.58 -9.53
N GLN A 145 11.29 1.89 -9.83
CA GLN A 145 10.15 2.75 -9.48
C GLN A 145 8.87 2.32 -10.20
N ARG A 146 8.96 1.91 -11.47
CA ARG A 146 7.83 1.38 -12.23
C ARG A 146 7.29 0.09 -11.62
N LEU A 147 8.16 -0.84 -11.24
CA LEU A 147 7.74 -2.09 -10.60
C LEU A 147 7.09 -1.83 -9.23
N ILE A 148 7.67 -0.95 -8.40
CA ILE A 148 7.08 -0.56 -7.11
C ILE A 148 5.73 0.12 -7.33
N LYS A 149 5.59 0.99 -8.33
CA LYS A 149 4.32 1.61 -8.68
C LYS A 149 3.27 0.56 -9.02
N THR A 150 3.57 -0.40 -9.91
CA THR A 150 2.65 -1.50 -10.25
C THR A 150 2.28 -2.34 -9.02
N LEU A 151 3.24 -2.63 -8.15
CA LEU A 151 2.99 -3.35 -6.90
C LEU A 151 1.95 -2.62 -6.03
N VAL A 152 2.19 -1.32 -5.77
CA VAL A 152 1.38 -0.54 -4.84
C VAL A 152 0.03 -0.14 -5.42
N THR A 153 -0.05 0.18 -6.72
CA THR A 153 -1.30 0.71 -7.32
C THR A 153 -2.17 -0.36 -7.97
N GLU A 154 -1.64 -1.56 -8.24
CA GLU A 154 -2.41 -2.61 -8.94
C GLU A 154 -2.51 -3.90 -8.12
N LEU A 155 -1.40 -4.40 -7.55
CA LEU A 155 -1.40 -5.69 -6.86
C LEU A 155 -1.92 -5.61 -5.42
N PHE A 156 -1.48 -4.64 -4.63
CA PHE A 156 -1.96 -4.50 -3.25
C PHE A 156 -3.46 -4.17 -3.16
N PRO A 157 -4.05 -3.30 -4.00
CA PRO A 157 -5.50 -3.10 -4.01
C PRO A 157 -6.24 -4.41 -4.29
N ARG A 158 -5.77 -5.19 -5.27
CA ARG A 158 -6.32 -6.53 -5.55
C ARG A 158 -6.15 -7.51 -4.39
N LEU A 159 -5.10 -7.36 -3.59
CA LEU A 159 -4.91 -8.15 -2.36
C LEU A 159 -5.95 -7.78 -1.31
N CYS A 160 -6.31 -6.50 -1.21
CA CYS A 160 -7.31 -6.00 -0.29
C CYS A 160 -8.75 -6.41 -0.65
N ASP A 161 -9.02 -6.75 -1.92
CA ASP A 161 -10.31 -7.31 -2.35
C ASP A 161 -10.61 -8.67 -1.68
N TYR A 162 -9.58 -9.34 -1.13
CA TYR A 162 -9.71 -10.62 -0.45
C TYR A 162 -9.60 -10.48 1.07
N LYS A 163 -10.20 -11.44 1.77
CA LYS A 163 -10.06 -11.57 3.22
C LYS A 163 -8.67 -12.13 3.55
N LEU A 164 -7.88 -11.34 4.25
CA LEU A 164 -6.58 -11.73 4.76
C LEU A 164 -6.72 -12.38 6.14
N LEU A 165 -5.97 -13.45 6.37
CA LEU A 165 -5.77 -14.10 7.64
C LEU A 165 -4.29 -13.98 8.02
N LEU A 166 -4.01 -13.27 9.11
CA LEU A 166 -2.64 -13.03 9.55
C LEU A 166 -2.13 -14.23 10.34
N VAL A 167 -1.02 -14.80 9.87
CA VAL A 167 -0.38 -15.99 10.45
C VAL A 167 0.96 -15.62 11.07
N ARG A 168 1.52 -16.55 11.86
CA ARG A 168 2.85 -16.41 12.46
C ARG A 168 3.94 -16.32 11.39
N ARG A 169 5.09 -15.79 11.80
CA ARG A 169 6.23 -15.45 10.91
C ARG A 169 6.79 -16.65 10.12
N ASP A 170 6.71 -17.84 10.69
CA ASP A 170 7.26 -19.09 10.17
C ASP A 170 6.36 -19.78 9.14
N ILE A 171 5.09 -19.36 9.04
CA ILE A 171 4.13 -19.96 8.13
C ILE A 171 4.31 -19.39 6.72
N VAL A 172 4.36 -20.24 5.70
CA VAL A 172 4.48 -19.78 4.30
C VAL A 172 3.14 -19.19 3.83
N PRO A 173 3.13 -18.08 3.07
CA PRO A 173 1.90 -17.54 2.51
C PRO A 173 1.16 -18.60 1.68
N SER A 174 -0.15 -18.69 1.90
CA SER A 174 -0.97 -19.74 1.28
C SER A 174 -2.42 -19.28 1.13
N VAL A 175 -3.24 -20.09 0.47
CA VAL A 175 -4.68 -19.86 0.39
C VAL A 175 -5.41 -21.00 1.08
N ARG A 176 -6.24 -20.67 2.06
CA ARG A 176 -7.18 -21.61 2.70
C ARG A 176 -8.51 -21.54 1.96
N ASN A 177 -8.86 -22.64 1.31
CA ASN A 177 -10.16 -22.81 0.65
C ASN A 177 -11.22 -23.11 1.70
N THR A 178 -11.84 -22.07 2.25
CA THR A 178 -13.09 -22.19 3.00
C THR A 178 -14.28 -21.85 2.08
N ASN A 179 -15.49 -21.65 2.62
CA ASN A 179 -16.63 -21.17 1.83
C ASN A 179 -16.32 -19.84 1.10
N GLU A 180 -15.41 -19.05 1.65
CA GLU A 180 -14.81 -17.90 0.98
C GLU A 180 -13.27 -18.05 1.00
N PRO A 181 -12.55 -17.73 -0.09
CA PRO A 181 -11.10 -17.87 -0.14
C PRO A 181 -10.43 -16.90 0.84
N LEU A 182 -9.61 -17.44 1.75
CA LEU A 182 -8.80 -16.68 2.69
C LEU A 182 -7.33 -16.72 2.28
N ILE A 183 -6.70 -15.57 2.13
CA ILE A 183 -5.26 -15.48 1.88
C ILE A 183 -4.56 -15.43 3.24
N CYS A 184 -3.78 -16.47 3.54
CA CYS A 184 -2.97 -16.56 4.75
C CYS A 184 -1.64 -15.85 4.51
N LEU A 185 -1.34 -14.84 5.32
CA LEU A 185 -0.16 -13.99 5.16
C LEU A 185 0.57 -13.81 6.50
N PRO A 186 1.90 -14.04 6.57
CA PRO A 186 2.68 -13.73 7.76
C PRO A 186 2.49 -12.27 8.17
N TYR A 187 2.24 -12.01 9.46
CA TYR A 187 1.99 -10.65 9.93
C TYR A 187 3.15 -9.69 9.64
N ASN A 188 4.39 -10.17 9.69
CA ASN A 188 5.59 -9.40 9.36
C ASN A 188 5.70 -9.09 7.86
N LEU A 189 5.20 -10.00 7.00
CA LEU A 189 5.13 -9.74 5.56
C LEU A 189 4.03 -8.72 5.24
N PHE A 190 2.89 -8.82 5.93
CA PHE A 190 1.81 -7.84 5.86
C PHE A 190 2.28 -6.44 6.28
N GLU A 191 3.00 -6.34 7.40
CA GLU A 191 3.62 -5.10 7.87
C GLU A 191 4.56 -4.50 6.81
N GLN A 192 5.39 -5.33 6.17
CA GLN A 192 6.28 -4.88 5.09
C GLN A 192 5.50 -4.35 3.88
N PHE A 193 4.37 -4.97 3.51
CA PHE A 193 3.51 -4.49 2.44
C PHE A 193 2.87 -3.14 2.79
N LEU A 194 2.38 -2.99 4.03
CA LEU A 194 1.87 -1.72 4.54
C LEU A 194 2.94 -0.62 4.48
N LEU A 195 4.13 -0.87 5.03
CA LEU A 195 5.26 0.07 5.02
C LEU A 195 5.65 0.48 3.61
N LEU A 196 5.69 -0.47 2.68
CA LEU A 196 6.07 -0.21 1.29
C LEU A 196 5.06 0.70 0.60
N GLY A 197 3.76 0.43 0.74
CA GLY A 197 2.71 1.26 0.14
C GLY A 197 2.62 2.64 0.78
N GLN A 198 2.67 2.74 2.11
CA GLN A 198 2.71 4.03 2.81
C GLN A 198 3.91 4.88 2.37
N ARG A 199 5.13 4.32 2.35
CA ARG A 199 6.33 5.03 1.88
C ARG A 199 6.21 5.48 0.43
N PHE A 200 5.59 4.67 -0.44
CA PHE A 200 5.39 5.03 -1.84
C PHE A 200 4.53 6.29 -1.98
N TYR A 201 3.39 6.36 -1.29
CA TYR A 201 2.49 7.51 -1.36
C TYR A 201 3.02 8.74 -0.60
N ILE A 202 3.60 8.55 0.58
CA ILE A 202 4.17 9.63 1.40
C ILE A 202 5.29 10.36 0.65
N LYS A 203 6.20 9.63 -0.02
CA LYS A 203 7.28 10.23 -0.83
C LYS A 203 6.78 11.10 -2.00
N GLN A 204 5.54 10.88 -2.44
CA GLN A 204 4.89 11.65 -3.49
C GLN A 204 3.93 12.71 -2.93
N HIS A 205 3.88 12.90 -1.60
CA HIS A 205 2.93 13.77 -0.92
C HIS A 205 1.45 13.45 -1.21
N LYS A 206 1.15 12.18 -1.50
CA LYS A 206 -0.20 11.66 -1.77
C LYS A 206 -0.87 11.15 -0.48
N TRP A 207 -1.20 12.09 0.40
CA TRP A 207 -1.65 11.78 1.78
C TRP A 207 -2.99 11.05 1.85
N LYS A 208 -3.95 11.45 1.00
CA LYS A 208 -5.26 10.80 0.93
C LYS A 208 -5.13 9.34 0.50
N GLU A 209 -4.33 9.09 -0.52
CA GLU A 209 -4.07 7.75 -1.04
C GLU A 209 -3.28 6.89 -0.04
N ALA A 210 -2.32 7.47 0.70
CA ALA A 210 -1.63 6.77 1.78
C ALA A 210 -2.61 6.30 2.88
N THR A 211 -3.55 7.17 3.24
CA THR A 211 -4.59 6.88 4.23
C THR A 211 -5.56 5.82 3.72
N GLN A 212 -6.08 5.98 2.51
CA GLN A 212 -6.99 5.03 1.89
C GLN A 212 -6.33 3.65 1.75
N PHE A 213 -5.09 3.59 1.25
CA PHE A 213 -4.31 2.35 1.17
C PHE A 213 -4.18 1.66 2.53
N THR A 214 -3.83 2.42 3.58
CA THR A 214 -3.69 1.87 4.93
C THR A 214 -5.01 1.33 5.44
N CYS A 215 -6.11 2.07 5.26
CA CYS A 215 -7.45 1.64 5.68
C CYS A 215 -7.90 0.38 4.92
N SER A 216 -7.69 0.30 3.61
CA SER A 216 -8.04 -0.89 2.80
C SER A 216 -7.28 -2.14 3.24
N MET A 217 -5.97 -2.01 3.51
CA MET A 217 -5.16 -3.13 4.02
C MET A 217 -5.65 -3.61 5.39
N LEU A 218 -6.02 -2.68 6.29
CA LEU A 218 -6.57 -3.03 7.60
C LEU A 218 -7.99 -3.61 7.53
N ALA A 219 -8.83 -3.10 6.63
CA ALA A 219 -10.15 -3.67 6.35
C ALA A 219 -10.03 -5.11 5.86
N ALA A 220 -9.06 -5.36 4.97
CA ALA A 220 -8.75 -6.68 4.45
C ALA A 220 -8.28 -7.66 5.54
N CYS A 221 -7.65 -7.21 6.63
CA CYS A 221 -7.20 -8.07 7.74
C CYS A 221 -8.17 -8.16 8.93
N GLY A 222 -9.30 -7.44 8.95
CA GLY A 222 -10.31 -7.61 10.01
C GLY A 222 -11.10 -6.36 10.41
N TYR A 223 -10.59 -5.16 10.13
CA TYR A 223 -11.27 -3.90 10.43
C TYR A 223 -12.29 -3.54 9.36
N LYS A 224 -13.24 -4.45 9.10
CA LYS A 224 -14.19 -4.34 7.96
C LYS A 224 -14.91 -2.98 7.97
N GLY A 225 -14.95 -2.26 6.85
CA GLY A 225 -15.62 -0.96 6.73
C GLY A 225 -14.76 0.24 7.13
N LEU A 226 -13.53 0.02 7.62
CA LEU A 226 -12.57 1.10 7.89
C LEU A 226 -12.17 1.87 6.61
N ASP A 227 -12.37 1.26 5.45
CA ASP A 227 -12.13 1.80 4.12
C ASP A 227 -13.29 2.67 3.59
N ASP A 228 -14.37 2.84 4.35
CA ASP A 228 -15.45 3.77 4.03
C ASP A 228 -15.00 5.24 4.11
N GLU A 229 -15.57 6.10 3.26
CA GLU A 229 -15.20 7.52 3.14
C GLU A 229 -15.23 8.28 4.48
N ASN A 230 -16.14 7.90 5.38
CA ASN A 230 -16.28 8.51 6.71
C ASN A 230 -14.99 8.34 7.52
N TYR A 231 -14.41 7.14 7.54
CA TYR A 231 -13.21 6.86 8.34
C TYR A 231 -11.92 7.23 7.60
N THR A 232 -11.91 7.20 6.27
CA THR A 232 -10.74 7.68 5.52
C THR A 232 -10.58 9.20 5.63
N SER A 233 -11.69 9.94 5.75
CA SER A 233 -11.70 11.41 5.76
C SER A 233 -11.53 12.04 7.15
N HIS A 234 -11.93 11.33 8.21
CA HIS A 234 -11.94 11.86 9.59
C HIS A 234 -11.03 11.03 10.50
N HIS A 235 -9.89 11.60 10.92
CA HIS A 235 -8.87 10.86 11.68
C HIS A 235 -9.37 10.45 13.07
N ASP A 236 -10.16 11.29 13.72
CA ASP A 236 -10.74 11.07 15.04
C ASP A 236 -11.69 9.88 15.03
N LEU A 237 -12.63 9.85 14.08
CA LEU A 237 -13.55 8.72 13.88
C LEU A 237 -12.77 7.43 13.56
N ARG A 238 -11.71 7.53 12.77
CA ARG A 238 -10.86 6.38 12.45
C ARG A 238 -10.13 5.82 13.66
N LEU A 239 -9.48 6.67 14.45
CA LEU A 239 -8.75 6.26 15.66
C LEU A 239 -9.72 5.67 16.70
N GLN A 240 -10.94 6.20 16.80
CA GLN A 240 -11.99 5.62 17.64
C GLN A 240 -12.44 4.25 17.10
N TYR A 241 -12.68 4.14 15.80
CA TYR A 241 -13.08 2.89 15.16
C TYR A 241 -12.08 1.76 15.43
N LEU A 242 -10.78 2.04 15.27
CA LEU A 242 -9.71 1.09 15.57
C LEU A 242 -9.81 0.56 17.00
N LYS A 243 -9.92 1.46 17.99
CA LYS A 243 -10.06 1.10 19.41
C LYS A 243 -11.25 0.19 19.68
N GLU A 244 -12.40 0.49 19.09
CA GLU A 244 -13.64 -0.27 19.26
C GLU A 244 -13.57 -1.66 18.62
N HIS A 245 -12.73 -1.82 17.60
CA HIS A 245 -12.65 -3.05 16.78
C HIS A 245 -11.35 -3.84 16.95
N ARG A 246 -10.55 -3.57 17.99
CA ARG A 246 -9.30 -4.31 18.32
C ARG A 246 -9.42 -5.83 18.24
N ASN A 247 -10.55 -6.37 18.67
CA ASN A 247 -10.79 -7.80 18.74
C ASN A 247 -11.24 -8.42 17.40
N THR A 248 -11.39 -7.64 16.33
CA THR A 248 -11.87 -8.12 15.02
C THR A 248 -10.75 -8.49 14.05
N VAL A 249 -9.48 -8.25 14.42
CA VAL A 249 -8.32 -8.65 13.63
C VAL A 249 -8.36 -10.16 13.38
N ARG A 250 -8.25 -10.55 12.11
CA ARG A 250 -8.28 -11.95 11.69
C ARG A 250 -6.86 -12.51 11.78
N VAL A 251 -6.57 -13.15 12.90
CA VAL A 251 -5.38 -13.98 13.07
C VAL A 251 -5.73 -15.46 13.02
N ASP A 252 -4.77 -16.26 12.60
CA ASP A 252 -4.87 -17.71 12.69
C ASP A 252 -4.81 -18.16 14.16
N ARG A 253 -5.80 -18.95 14.57
CA ARG A 253 -5.99 -19.41 15.95
C ARG A 253 -5.52 -20.83 16.17
N GLU A 254 -4.89 -21.43 15.18
CA GLU A 254 -4.29 -22.76 15.30
C GLU A 254 -3.03 -22.67 16.18
N GLU A 255 -3.03 -23.40 17.29
CA GLU A 255 -1.86 -23.54 18.17
C GLU A 255 -0.83 -24.45 17.49
N PHE A 256 0.34 -23.89 17.17
CA PHE A 256 1.46 -24.64 16.61
C PHE A 256 2.67 -24.56 17.56
N GLY A 257 3.03 -25.68 18.19
CA GLY A 257 4.27 -25.85 18.94
C GLY A 257 4.20 -25.45 20.43
N VAL A 258 5.14 -25.98 21.22
CA VAL A 258 5.22 -25.84 22.69
C VAL A 258 5.90 -24.53 23.13
N ASP A 259 6.68 -23.89 22.23
CA ASP A 259 7.45 -22.66 22.48
C ASP A 259 6.88 -21.42 21.76
N ALA A 260 5.65 -21.52 21.25
CA ALA A 260 5.03 -20.46 20.46
C ALA A 260 4.13 -19.59 21.35
N LEU A 261 4.16 -18.26 21.17
CA LEU A 261 3.25 -17.29 21.82
C LEU A 261 1.82 -17.82 21.89
N SER A 262 1.06 -17.53 22.95
CA SER A 262 -0.35 -17.91 22.96
C SER A 262 -1.10 -17.23 21.81
N VAL A 263 -2.26 -17.78 21.43
CA VAL A 263 -3.08 -17.17 20.36
C VAL A 263 -3.50 -15.77 20.78
N GLU A 264 -3.86 -15.59 22.05
CA GLU A 264 -4.21 -14.31 22.66
C GLU A 264 -3.07 -13.30 22.56
N ASP A 265 -1.84 -13.71 22.88
CA ASP A 265 -0.69 -12.81 22.78
C ASP A 265 -0.43 -12.40 21.33
N PHE A 266 -0.57 -13.36 20.40
CA PHE A 266 -0.43 -13.10 18.98
C PHE A 266 -1.48 -12.11 18.46
N VAL A 267 -2.74 -12.21 18.90
CA VAL A 267 -3.78 -11.21 18.58
C VAL A 267 -3.34 -9.82 19.01
N VAL A 268 -2.81 -9.69 20.24
CA VAL A 268 -2.37 -8.40 20.78
C VAL A 268 -1.23 -7.82 19.95
N LEU A 269 -0.19 -8.61 19.65
CA LEU A 269 0.94 -8.16 18.84
C LEU A 269 0.50 -7.68 17.45
N VAL A 270 -0.33 -8.45 16.75
CA VAL A 270 -0.80 -8.06 15.41
C VAL A 270 -1.67 -6.81 15.47
N THR A 271 -2.50 -6.68 16.51
CA THR A 271 -3.33 -5.49 16.74
C THR A 271 -2.47 -4.24 16.95
N VAL A 272 -1.43 -4.35 17.78
CA VAL A 272 -0.45 -3.26 18.01
C VAL A 272 0.19 -2.83 16.70
N MET A 273 0.70 -3.77 15.90
CA MET A 273 1.29 -3.46 14.59
C MET A 273 0.29 -2.74 13.68
N CYS A 274 -0.94 -3.24 13.56
CA CYS A 274 -1.97 -2.63 12.71
C CYS A 274 -2.32 -1.20 13.12
N GLU A 275 -2.64 -0.96 14.40
CA GLU A 275 -3.03 0.36 14.89
C GLU A 275 -1.86 1.35 14.87
N TYR A 276 -0.66 0.89 15.22
CA TYR A 276 0.56 1.71 15.15
C TYR A 276 0.83 2.18 13.72
N MET A 277 0.71 1.29 12.73
CA MET A 277 0.90 1.61 11.32
C MET A 277 -0.13 2.63 10.81
N ALA A 278 -1.37 2.59 11.29
CA ALA A 278 -2.39 3.59 10.96
C ALA A 278 -2.11 4.95 11.61
N ALA A 279 -1.84 4.96 12.93
CA ALA A 279 -1.62 6.19 13.68
C ALA A 279 -0.32 6.90 13.26
N SER A 280 0.75 6.15 13.04
CA SER A 280 2.04 6.72 12.59
C SER A 280 1.97 7.30 11.17
N CYS A 281 1.29 6.62 10.25
CA CYS A 281 1.08 7.15 8.89
C CYS A 281 0.33 8.50 8.94
N GLN A 282 -0.71 8.60 9.77
CA GLN A 282 -1.45 9.85 9.94
C GLN A 282 -0.64 10.93 10.65
N PHE A 283 0.16 10.54 11.65
CA PHE A 283 1.05 11.47 12.35
C PHE A 283 2.08 12.11 11.40
N VAL A 284 2.65 11.33 10.47
CA VAL A 284 3.58 11.85 9.46
C VAL A 284 2.90 12.89 8.55
N GLN A 285 1.64 12.65 8.14
CA GLN A 285 0.87 13.64 7.40
C GLN A 285 0.73 14.93 8.19
N PHE A 286 0.28 14.88 9.45
CA PHE A 286 0.10 16.08 10.26
C PHE A 286 1.42 16.81 10.54
N GLY A 287 2.53 16.09 10.68
CA GLY A 287 3.85 16.69 10.77
C GLY A 287 4.23 17.47 9.50
N TYR A 288 3.89 16.93 8.32
CA TYR A 288 4.08 17.64 7.06
C TYR A 288 3.15 18.85 6.92
N ASP A 289 1.87 18.71 7.27
CA ASP A 289 0.89 19.79 7.22
C ASP A 289 1.30 20.94 8.16
N TYR A 290 1.80 20.60 9.36
CA TYR A 290 2.39 21.56 10.31
C TYR A 290 3.60 22.28 9.71
N TYR A 291 4.55 21.52 9.13
CA TYR A 291 5.71 22.11 8.46
C TYR A 291 5.29 23.06 7.35
N ARG A 292 4.30 22.67 6.53
CA ARG A 292 3.76 23.50 5.45
C ARG A 292 3.13 24.78 5.97
N ALA A 293 2.37 24.70 7.07
CA ALA A 293 1.71 25.84 7.70
C ALA A 293 2.73 26.85 8.25
N VAL A 294 3.78 26.36 8.94
CA VAL A 294 4.82 27.18 9.59
C VAL A 294 5.80 27.78 8.57
N CYS A 295 6.13 27.05 7.50
CA CYS A 295 7.07 27.51 6.48
C CYS A 295 6.38 28.21 5.29
N GLY A 296 5.05 28.39 5.34
CA GLY A 296 4.31 29.17 4.34
C GLY A 296 4.38 28.62 2.92
N MET A 297 4.57 27.29 2.79
CA MET A 297 4.62 26.61 1.50
C MET A 297 3.20 26.52 0.92
N ASN A 298 2.76 27.57 0.23
CA ASN A 298 1.55 27.52 -0.58
C ASN A 298 1.88 26.72 -1.83
N GLY A 299 1.33 25.50 -1.92
CA GLY A 299 1.66 24.52 -2.94
C GLY A 299 1.55 25.08 -4.34
N GLU A 300 2.71 25.27 -4.98
CA GLU A 300 2.98 25.22 -6.43
C GLU A 300 4.43 25.62 -6.75
N ASN A 301 5.09 26.41 -5.89
CA ASN A 301 6.51 26.75 -6.03
C ASN A 301 7.35 26.13 -4.90
N THR A 302 8.19 25.15 -5.23
CA THR A 302 9.17 24.54 -4.31
C THR A 302 10.40 25.41 -4.04
N ASP A 303 10.58 26.49 -4.82
CA ASP A 303 11.80 27.32 -4.77
C ASP A 303 11.68 28.53 -3.82
N ASP A 304 10.50 28.78 -3.24
CA ASP A 304 10.31 29.82 -2.23
C ASP A 304 10.25 29.20 -0.83
N GLU A 305 11.36 28.61 -0.35
CA GLU A 305 11.56 28.36 1.08
C GLU A 305 11.58 29.72 1.80
N LYS A 306 10.39 30.21 2.16
CA LYS A 306 10.28 31.32 3.11
C LYS A 306 10.73 30.78 4.46
N SER A 307 11.54 31.56 5.17
CA SER A 307 12.02 31.24 6.51
C SER A 307 10.87 30.67 7.37
N CYS A 308 11.04 29.46 7.91
CA CYS A 308 10.03 28.86 8.80
C CYS A 308 9.81 29.77 10.00
N LEU A 309 8.63 30.38 10.06
CA LEU A 309 8.25 31.29 11.14
C LEU A 309 7.33 30.49 12.03
N ILE A 310 7.81 30.11 13.23
CA ILE A 310 6.86 29.79 14.31
C ILE A 310 6.01 31.06 14.44
N PRO A 311 4.68 31.01 14.21
CA PRO A 311 3.87 32.20 14.29
C PRO A 311 3.82 32.65 15.75
N ILE A 312 4.78 33.47 16.17
CA ILE A 312 4.73 34.23 17.41
C ILE A 312 3.99 35.50 17.04
N CYS A 313 2.67 35.49 17.19
CA CYS A 313 1.92 36.73 17.15
C CYS A 313 2.37 37.58 18.35
N ILE A 314 3.09 38.66 18.10
CA ILE A 314 3.41 39.64 19.14
C ILE A 314 2.10 40.38 19.40
N PHE A 315 1.41 40.03 20.48
CA PHE A 315 0.31 40.85 20.99
C PHE A 315 0.86 42.26 21.27
N GLN A 316 0.55 43.24 20.43
CA GLN A 316 0.75 44.62 20.83
C GLN A 316 -0.20 44.88 22.00
N PRO A 317 0.30 45.26 23.20
CA PRO A 317 -0.59 45.63 24.29
C PRO A 317 -1.43 46.80 23.83
N ASN A 318 -2.75 46.62 23.92
CA ASN A 318 -3.76 47.57 23.50
C ASN A 318 -3.59 48.87 24.32
N ASN A 319 -2.85 49.85 23.80
CA ASN A 319 -2.65 51.16 24.43
C ASN A 319 -3.87 52.06 24.25
N ASN A 320 -5.05 51.55 24.59
CA ASN A 320 -6.27 52.33 24.73
C ASN A 320 -6.64 52.40 26.21
N ASN A 321 -5.84 53.16 26.96
CA ASN A 321 -6.25 53.85 28.18
C ASN A 321 -5.18 54.90 28.55
N LYS A 322 -5.32 56.11 28.01
CA LYS A 322 -4.88 57.31 28.75
C LYS A 322 -5.98 57.58 29.77
N PRO A 323 -5.68 57.58 31.07
CA PRO A 323 -5.33 58.86 31.66
C PRO A 323 -4.24 58.80 32.75
N GLY A 324 -3.45 59.87 32.83
CA GLY A 324 -2.84 60.30 34.09
C GLY A 324 -1.43 59.80 34.37
N THR A 325 -0.45 60.65 34.07
CA THR A 325 0.77 60.93 34.86
C THR A 325 1.17 59.89 35.92
N GLY A 326 2.26 59.16 35.65
CA GLY A 326 3.02 58.44 36.67
C GLY A 326 4.22 57.73 36.03
N ASN A 327 5.43 58.20 36.33
CA ASN A 327 6.67 57.50 36.02
C ASN A 327 6.62 56.08 36.60
N ASP A 328 6.88 55.07 35.77
CA ASP A 328 7.85 54.04 36.14
C ASP A 328 8.42 53.36 34.87
N LYS A 329 9.74 53.48 34.74
CA LYS A 329 10.55 52.87 33.69
C LYS A 329 10.79 51.41 34.06
N THR A 330 10.36 50.47 33.23
CA THR A 330 11.11 49.21 33.00
C THR A 330 10.66 48.55 31.69
N THR A 331 11.19 49.03 30.56
CA THR A 331 11.34 48.18 29.36
C THR A 331 12.49 48.73 28.53
N ILE A 332 13.43 47.86 28.23
CA ILE A 332 14.67 48.14 27.51
C ILE A 332 14.33 48.30 26.03
N ASP A 333 14.66 49.48 25.52
CA ASP A 333 14.56 49.88 24.12
C ASP A 333 15.82 49.40 23.37
N PHE A 334 15.63 48.68 22.26
CA PHE A 334 16.68 48.43 21.28
C PHE A 334 16.15 48.81 19.90
N SER A 335 16.16 50.11 19.64
CA SER A 335 16.21 50.65 18.29
C SER A 335 17.30 51.71 18.24
N GLU A 336 18.38 51.43 17.51
CA GLU A 336 18.92 52.28 16.44
C GLU A 336 20.39 51.96 16.15
N ASP A 337 20.65 51.47 14.93
CA ASP A 337 21.78 51.84 14.06
C ASP A 337 21.71 50.97 12.77
N THR A 338 21.84 51.42 11.53
CA THR A 338 21.92 52.74 10.89
C THR A 338 21.56 52.53 9.40
N GLN A 339 21.00 53.56 8.76
CA GLN A 339 20.51 53.63 7.37
C GLN A 339 21.60 53.58 6.28
N MET A 340 21.18 53.32 5.02
CA MET A 340 21.59 53.94 3.72
C MET A 340 21.17 52.97 2.57
N THR A 341 20.42 53.27 1.50
CA THR A 341 20.37 54.45 0.59
C THR A 341 19.09 54.51 -0.29
N ALA A 342 18.51 55.71 -0.37
CA ALA A 342 18.01 56.50 -1.52
C ALA A 342 17.14 55.94 -2.71
N ARG A 343 15.91 56.50 -2.78
CA ARG A 343 15.24 57.22 -3.90
C ARG A 343 14.81 56.48 -5.19
N ARG A 344 13.50 56.59 -5.51
CA ARG A 344 12.98 57.28 -6.73
C ARG A 344 11.48 57.67 -6.61
N LYS A 345 11.16 58.86 -7.15
CA LYS A 345 9.88 59.62 -7.17
C LYS A 345 8.88 59.03 -8.20
N ARG A 346 7.54 59.20 -8.13
CA ARG A 346 6.67 60.38 -8.51
C ARG A 346 5.21 59.85 -8.73
N PRO A 347 4.16 60.67 -8.98
CA PRO A 347 3.62 61.84 -8.27
C PRO A 347 2.13 61.68 -7.84
N ARG A 348 1.65 62.62 -6.99
CA ARG A 348 0.25 62.89 -6.63
C ARG A 348 -0.62 63.27 -7.86
N LEU A 349 -1.89 62.90 -7.82
CA LEU A 349 -2.99 63.65 -8.43
C LEU A 349 -4.15 63.75 -7.42
N ASP A 350 -4.79 64.91 -7.43
CA ASP A 350 -5.67 65.50 -6.43
C ASP A 350 -7.16 65.23 -6.70
N TYR A 351 -7.92 65.10 -5.60
CA TYR A 351 -9.36 65.36 -5.35
C TYR A 351 -10.46 64.75 -6.25
N ALA A 352 -11.31 63.91 -5.63
CA ALA A 352 -12.76 64.11 -5.59
C ALA A 352 -13.32 63.41 -4.34
N GLU A 353 -13.97 64.18 -3.48
CA GLU A 353 -14.77 63.72 -2.33
C GLU A 353 -15.95 62.90 -2.84
N ASP A 354 -16.16 61.69 -2.29
CA ASP A 354 -17.49 61.11 -2.10
C ASP A 354 -17.39 59.82 -1.26
N ASN A 355 -17.83 59.89 0.00
CA ASN A 355 -18.35 58.81 0.84
C ASN A 355 -17.70 57.39 0.76
N GLU A 356 -16.41 57.27 1.07
CA GLU A 356 -15.77 55.95 1.32
C GLU A 356 -15.17 55.77 2.73
N GLU A 357 -15.26 56.76 3.63
CA GLU A 357 -14.61 56.65 4.94
C GLU A 357 -15.21 55.56 5.85
N GLU A 358 -16.52 55.26 5.76
CA GLU A 358 -17.12 54.18 6.57
C GLU A 358 -16.92 52.75 6.00
N LYS A 359 -16.54 52.59 4.72
CA LYS A 359 -16.22 51.28 4.15
C LYS A 359 -14.73 50.95 4.24
N ILE A 360 -13.86 51.95 4.15
CA ILE A 360 -12.41 51.76 4.27
C ILE A 360 -11.99 51.52 5.73
N GLU A 361 -12.73 52.03 6.73
CA GLU A 361 -12.44 51.76 8.14
C GLU A 361 -12.82 50.33 8.61
N GLN A 362 -13.74 49.65 7.92
CA GLN A 362 -14.02 48.23 8.21
C GLN A 362 -13.00 47.28 7.59
N GLU A 363 -12.37 47.65 6.47
CA GLU A 363 -11.31 46.84 5.84
C GLU A 363 -9.91 47.14 6.40
N ARG A 364 -9.64 48.35 6.91
CA ARG A 364 -8.35 48.68 7.55
C ARG A 364 -8.18 48.15 8.98
N ASN A 365 -9.26 47.76 9.66
CA ASN A 365 -9.21 47.20 11.01
C ASN A 365 -9.18 45.66 11.05
N GLN A 366 -9.17 44.97 9.90
CA GLN A 366 -8.92 43.53 9.82
C GLN A 366 -7.43 43.25 9.60
N GLY A 367 -6.59 43.89 10.42
CA GLY A 367 -5.14 43.93 10.29
C GLY A 367 -4.48 42.55 10.30
N LEU A 368 -3.18 42.54 9.96
CA LEU A 368 -2.26 41.40 10.00
C LEU A 368 -2.41 40.50 11.24
N ASP A 369 -2.90 41.03 12.36
CA ASP A 369 -3.26 40.29 13.57
C ASP A 369 -4.32 39.20 13.34
N SER A 370 -5.34 39.44 12.51
CA SER A 370 -6.38 38.44 12.21
C SER A 370 -5.86 37.27 11.37
N TYR A 371 -4.95 37.55 10.43
CA TYR A 371 -4.29 36.53 9.61
C TYR A 371 -3.24 35.75 10.44
N CYS A 372 -2.50 36.44 11.31
CA CYS A 372 -1.56 35.81 12.24
C CYS A 372 -2.29 34.87 13.21
N VAL A 373 -3.36 35.35 13.86
CA VAL A 373 -4.15 34.55 14.80
C VAL A 373 -4.76 33.34 14.10
N LYS A 374 -5.31 33.51 12.89
CA LYS A 374 -5.81 32.38 12.10
C LYS A 374 -4.71 31.35 11.79
N GLY A 375 -3.51 31.80 11.42
CA GLY A 375 -2.38 30.89 11.18
C GLY A 375 -1.92 30.15 12.43
N VAL A 376 -1.95 30.80 13.60
CA VAL A 376 -1.69 30.15 14.90
C VAL A 376 -2.77 29.13 15.20
N ASP A 377 -4.04 29.48 15.05
CA ASP A 377 -5.17 28.58 15.31
C ASP A 377 -5.12 27.34 14.39
N ASP A 378 -4.86 27.53 13.10
CA ASP A 378 -4.70 26.44 12.12
C ASP A 378 -3.53 25.52 12.51
N THR A 379 -2.41 26.09 12.95
CA THR A 379 -1.21 25.35 13.38
C THR A 379 -1.45 24.57 14.68
N LEU A 380 -2.12 25.19 15.66
CA LEU A 380 -2.52 24.54 16.91
C LEU A 380 -3.54 23.42 16.65
N HIS A 381 -4.43 23.61 15.69
CA HIS A 381 -5.37 22.56 15.28
C HIS A 381 -4.62 21.35 14.73
N ILE A 382 -3.67 21.54 13.81
CA ILE A 382 -2.85 20.44 13.28
C ILE A 382 -2.06 19.74 14.40
N LEU A 383 -1.46 20.50 15.33
CA LEU A 383 -0.75 19.93 16.49
C LEU A 383 -1.67 19.13 17.41
N SER A 384 -2.92 19.59 17.61
CA SER A 384 -3.92 18.83 18.36
C SER A 384 -4.22 17.49 17.70
N GLN A 385 -4.40 17.48 16.37
CA GLN A 385 -4.65 16.25 15.61
C GLN A 385 -3.45 15.29 15.65
N ALA A 386 -2.22 15.82 15.54
CA ALA A 386 -1.00 15.03 15.73
C ALA A 386 -0.90 14.46 17.17
N GLY A 387 -1.31 15.26 18.16
CA GLY A 387 -1.42 14.85 19.56
C GLY A 387 -2.41 13.70 19.78
N ASP A 388 -3.52 13.66 19.04
CA ASP A 388 -4.48 12.55 19.09
C ASP A 388 -3.86 11.23 18.58
N CYS A 389 -3.04 11.28 17.52
CA CYS A 389 -2.30 10.11 17.04
C CYS A 389 -1.32 9.59 18.11
N LEU A 390 -0.55 10.47 18.74
CA LEU A 390 0.38 10.08 19.82
C LEU A 390 -0.36 9.53 21.03
N ARG A 391 -1.47 10.16 21.43
CA ARG A 391 -2.31 9.67 22.53
C ARG A 391 -2.83 8.26 22.22
N HIS A 392 -3.30 8.03 20.99
CA HIS A 392 -3.74 6.72 20.54
C HIS A 392 -2.61 5.67 20.64
N ILE A 393 -1.39 6.00 20.22
CA ILE A 393 -0.23 5.08 20.32
C ILE A 393 0.10 4.76 21.78
N VAL A 394 0.08 5.75 22.68
CA VAL A 394 0.32 5.53 24.11
C VAL A 394 -0.77 4.66 24.74
N GLU A 395 -2.04 4.94 24.44
CA GLU A 395 -3.16 4.12 24.90
C GLU A 395 -3.13 2.70 24.35
N LEU A 396 -2.68 2.53 23.10
CA LEU A 396 -2.47 1.22 22.48
C LEU A 396 -1.38 0.43 23.21
N TRP A 397 -0.25 1.08 23.53
CA TRP A 397 0.82 0.45 24.30
C TRP A 397 0.33 0.01 25.68
N GLN A 398 -0.36 0.89 26.41
CA GLN A 398 -0.97 0.56 27.72
C GLN A 398 -1.94 -0.61 27.62
N TRP A 399 -2.85 -0.57 26.63
CA TRP A 399 -3.81 -1.65 26.39
C TRP A 399 -3.13 -3.01 26.13
N ALA A 400 -1.99 -3.00 25.44
CA ALA A 400 -1.22 -4.20 25.15
C ALA A 400 -0.45 -4.71 26.37
N SER A 401 0.20 -3.81 27.13
CA SER A 401 0.93 -4.15 28.36
C SER A 401 0.03 -4.70 29.46
N ASP A 402 -1.27 -4.37 29.45
CA ASP A 402 -2.27 -4.96 30.35
C ASP A 402 -2.61 -6.43 30.00
N ARG A 403 -2.21 -6.92 28.82
CA ARG A 403 -2.60 -8.24 28.28
C ARG A 403 -1.43 -9.19 28.08
N ILE A 404 -0.30 -8.68 27.63
CA ILE A 404 0.91 -9.46 27.36
C ILE A 404 2.09 -8.89 28.13
N SER A 405 3.11 -9.72 28.36
CA SER A 405 4.24 -9.26 29.16
C SER A 405 5.00 -8.14 28.44
N GLU A 406 5.50 -7.17 29.20
CA GLU A 406 6.26 -6.05 28.65
C GLU A 406 7.53 -6.54 27.93
N ASN A 407 8.16 -7.62 28.42
CA ASN A 407 9.30 -8.24 27.76
C ASN A 407 8.95 -8.74 26.35
N GLU A 408 7.80 -9.39 26.16
CA GLU A 408 7.36 -9.86 24.84
C GLU A 408 7.06 -8.68 23.90
N LEU A 409 6.43 -7.60 24.40
CA LEU A 409 6.23 -6.38 23.61
C LEU A 409 7.56 -5.78 23.16
N VAL A 410 8.52 -5.67 24.08
CA VAL A 410 9.84 -5.11 23.82
C VAL A 410 10.65 -5.99 22.86
N ASP A 411 10.54 -7.31 22.98
CA ASP A 411 11.23 -8.24 22.07
C ASP A 411 10.72 -8.11 20.63
N HIS A 412 9.44 -7.78 20.45
CA HIS A 412 8.82 -7.65 19.12
C HIS A 412 8.89 -6.24 18.52
N PHE A 413 8.71 -5.19 19.33
CA PHE A 413 8.63 -3.81 18.86
C PHE A 413 9.80 -2.93 19.29
N GLY A 414 10.69 -3.44 20.13
CA GLY A 414 11.72 -2.65 20.81
C GLY A 414 11.17 -1.95 22.05
N ASN A 415 12.09 -1.47 22.90
CA ASN A 415 11.72 -0.67 24.06
C ASN A 415 11.53 0.81 23.65
N TRP A 416 10.50 1.45 24.20
CA TRP A 416 10.26 2.90 24.05
C TRP A 416 11.49 3.76 24.43
N GLU A 417 12.34 3.27 25.34
CA GLU A 417 13.56 3.96 25.78
C GLU A 417 14.81 3.66 24.93
N GLN A 418 14.74 2.71 23.99
CA GLN A 418 15.90 2.32 23.18
C GLN A 418 15.92 3.03 21.82
N GLY A 419 16.01 4.35 21.86
CA GLY A 419 16.68 5.11 20.81
C GLY A 419 18.19 4.97 20.98
N LYS A 420 18.84 4.11 20.20
CA LYS A 420 20.29 4.12 20.00
C LYS A 420 20.64 4.09 18.53
#